data_AF-A0A2L2NPW2-F1
#
_entry.id   AF-A0A2L2NPW2-F1
#
_cell.length_a   1.000
_cell.length_b   1.000
_cell.length_c   1.000
_cell.angle_alpha   90.00
_cell.angle_beta   90.00
_cell.angle_gamma   90.00
#
_symmetry.space_group_name_H-M   'P 1'
#
loop_
_entity.id
_entity.type
_entity.pdbx_description
1 polymer ?
#
loop_
_entity_poly.entity_id
_entity_poly.type
_entity_poly.pdbx_seq_one_letter_code
_entity_poly.pdbx_strand_id
1 'polypeptide(L)'
;MTKNNKKNAIAQAISTAVALGWVIMQVESAQAATLTVNNLDDSGFGSLRDAINTATSNDVVEFLLGSNPSTITLTSGALAMPAAGYAYAKNLTINGPGANLLTISANNQFPVFNINAANVTFSGLAIAGNFNAYNSSNLTFTNSTVSGDNFKIDSNLRLINSTISSNNIEINASDVVTLTEHSHLVSSNNTEINTSKLIVQDYSSIGTPNGIINSGTLNISTANLGLNNNVEINAGSNNLGLGGNITITTPNLILRRVPEPSAIAAGNINSGAAGNITISFGTLILKPGAIISKPVPEPSAIAGTIPAGSLAWLAKRKQAAFRKAKV
;
A
#
# COMPACT_ATOMS: atom_id res chain seq x y z
N MET A 1 -24.57 -71.25 40.40
CA MET A 1 -24.05 -70.25 39.44
C MET A 1 -25.22 -69.43 38.89
N THR A 2 -25.02 -68.14 38.60
CA THR A 2 -26.00 -67.18 37.98
C THR A 2 -27.11 -66.58 38.84
N LYS A 3 -26.79 -65.68 39.79
CA LYS A 3 -27.76 -64.62 40.17
C LYS A 3 -27.21 -63.31 40.77
N ASN A 4 -25.93 -63.20 41.13
CA ASN A 4 -25.40 -61.99 41.79
C ASN A 4 -24.56 -61.02 40.93
N ASN A 5 -24.32 -61.28 39.65
CA ASN A 5 -23.44 -60.41 38.83
C ASN A 5 -24.15 -59.31 38.01
N LYS A 6 -25.48 -59.16 38.11
CA LYS A 6 -26.21 -58.13 37.36
C LYS A 6 -26.49 -56.83 38.14
N LYS A 7 -26.32 -56.81 39.46
CA LYS A 7 -26.61 -55.61 40.27
C LYS A 7 -25.41 -54.66 40.43
N ASN A 8 -24.18 -55.13 40.21
CA ASN A 8 -22.98 -54.29 40.27
C ASN A 8 -22.62 -53.63 38.93
N ALA A 9 -23.23 -54.06 37.82
CA ALA A 9 -23.04 -53.44 36.50
C ALA A 9 -23.90 -52.19 36.28
N ILE A 10 -24.91 -51.95 37.13
CA ILE A 10 -25.82 -50.80 37.01
C ILE A 10 -25.41 -49.67 37.98
N ALA A 11 -24.69 -49.99 39.06
CA ALA A 11 -24.16 -49.00 40.01
C ALA A 11 -22.84 -48.33 39.55
N GLN A 12 -22.15 -48.88 38.54
CA GLN A 12 -20.94 -48.27 37.94
C GLN A 12 -21.21 -47.53 36.61
N ALA A 13 -22.47 -47.41 36.19
CA ALA A 13 -22.85 -46.64 35.00
C ALA A 13 -23.48 -45.28 35.32
N ILE A 14 -23.66 -44.93 36.60
CA ILE A 14 -24.31 -43.68 37.03
C ILE A 14 -23.31 -42.69 37.66
N SER A 15 -22.06 -43.10 37.93
CA SER A 15 -21.01 -42.21 38.45
C SER A 15 -20.18 -41.50 37.36
N THR A 16 -20.21 -41.99 36.12
CA THR A 16 -19.39 -41.47 35.01
C THR A 16 -20.15 -40.57 34.03
N ALA A 17 -21.39 -40.18 34.35
CA ALA A 17 -22.24 -39.37 33.46
C ALA A 17 -22.54 -37.95 33.99
N VAL A 18 -22.04 -37.55 35.16
CA VAL A 18 -22.29 -36.20 35.72
C VAL A 18 -21.01 -35.36 35.92
N ALA A 19 -19.82 -35.94 35.76
CA ALA A 19 -18.57 -35.17 35.67
C ALA A 19 -18.21 -34.71 34.24
N LEU A 20 -19.21 -34.65 33.34
CA LEU A 20 -19.08 -34.10 31.98
C LEU A 20 -19.90 -32.82 31.78
N GLY A 21 -20.67 -32.41 32.79
CA GLY A 21 -21.40 -31.15 32.78
C GLY A 21 -20.55 -30.05 33.42
N TRP A 22 -20.16 -29.08 32.60
CA TRP A 22 -19.59 -27.77 32.98
C TRP A 22 -18.07 -27.71 33.07
N VAL A 23 -17.39 -28.08 31.98
CA VAL A 23 -16.31 -27.19 31.54
C VAL A 23 -16.98 -25.95 30.97
N ILE A 24 -17.25 -24.96 31.82
CA ILE A 24 -17.41 -23.60 31.34
C ILE A 24 -16.01 -23.26 30.81
N MET A 25 -15.78 -23.44 29.50
CA MET A 25 -14.70 -22.72 28.85
C MET A 25 -15.03 -21.25 29.09
N GLN A 26 -14.37 -20.66 30.09
CA GLN A 26 -14.24 -19.23 30.13
C GLN A 26 -13.50 -18.89 28.84
N VAL A 27 -14.27 -18.53 27.81
CA VAL A 27 -13.76 -17.68 26.76
C VAL A 27 -13.51 -16.37 27.48
N GLU A 28 -12.37 -16.27 28.16
CA GLU A 28 -11.78 -14.99 28.44
C GLU A 28 -11.65 -14.35 27.08
N SER A 29 -12.48 -13.34 26.82
CA SER A 29 -12.27 -12.46 25.70
C SER A 29 -10.87 -11.91 25.89
N ALA A 30 -9.88 -12.51 25.22
CA ALA A 30 -8.49 -12.08 25.29
C ALA A 30 -8.49 -10.64 24.79
N GLN A 31 -8.43 -9.70 25.73
CA GLN A 31 -8.32 -8.30 25.42
C GLN A 31 -6.93 -8.10 24.82
N ALA A 32 -6.87 -7.42 23.67
CA ALA A 32 -5.61 -7.02 23.07
C ALA A 32 -4.72 -6.36 24.13
N ALA A 33 -3.55 -6.91 24.37
CA ALA A 33 -2.57 -6.36 25.29
C ALA A 33 -1.86 -5.17 24.64
N THR A 34 -1.45 -4.20 25.47
CA THR A 34 -0.55 -3.13 25.04
C THR A 34 0.87 -3.48 25.48
N LEU A 35 1.77 -3.56 24.51
CA LEU A 35 3.20 -3.86 24.70
C LEU A 35 3.99 -2.58 24.52
N THR A 36 4.79 -2.23 25.52
CA THR A 36 5.56 -0.98 25.50
C THR A 36 7.00 -1.23 25.09
N VAL A 37 7.44 -0.52 24.06
CA VAL A 37 8.85 -0.39 23.68
C VAL A 37 9.44 0.81 24.41
N ASN A 38 10.47 0.60 25.23
CA ASN A 38 11.05 1.63 26.10
C ASN A 38 12.56 1.83 25.93
N ASN A 39 13.17 1.14 24.97
CA ASN A 39 14.55 1.37 24.57
C ASN A 39 14.72 1.29 23.04
N LEU A 40 15.89 1.72 22.58
CA LEU A 40 16.26 1.80 21.17
C LEU A 40 17.08 0.59 20.70
N ASP A 41 17.31 -0.37 21.59
CA ASP A 41 18.13 -1.55 21.28
C ASP A 41 17.37 -2.44 20.30
N ASP A 42 18.12 -3.11 19.42
CA ASP A 42 17.57 -4.04 18.43
C ASP A 42 17.00 -5.32 19.06
N SER A 43 17.49 -5.69 20.24
CA SER A 43 17.07 -6.89 20.96
C SER A 43 17.23 -6.71 22.47
N GLY A 44 16.66 -7.63 23.25
CA GLY A 44 16.61 -7.55 24.71
C GLY A 44 15.28 -6.98 25.19
N PHE A 45 15.04 -7.13 26.50
CA PHE A 45 13.77 -6.76 27.13
C PHE A 45 13.41 -5.29 26.87
N GLY A 46 12.18 -5.03 26.46
CA GLY A 46 11.68 -3.67 26.19
C GLY A 46 12.06 -3.09 24.81
N SER A 47 12.74 -3.86 23.96
CA SER A 47 12.98 -3.52 22.56
C SER A 47 11.74 -3.76 21.68
N LEU A 48 11.72 -3.18 20.48
CA LEU A 48 10.66 -3.47 19.50
C LEU A 48 10.61 -4.95 19.10
N ARG A 49 11.78 -5.59 18.97
CA ARG A 49 11.86 -7.01 18.63
C ARG A 49 11.28 -7.90 19.73
N ASP A 50 11.58 -7.57 20.98
CA ASP A 50 11.01 -8.26 22.15
C ASP A 50 9.49 -8.11 22.21
N ALA A 51 8.97 -6.90 22.01
CA ALA A 51 7.54 -6.64 21.92
C ALA A 51 6.87 -7.47 20.81
N ILE A 52 7.41 -7.47 19.58
CA ILE A 52 6.87 -8.25 18.46
C ILE A 52 6.91 -9.77 18.73
N ASN A 53 7.96 -10.26 19.35
CA ASN A 53 8.10 -11.68 19.69
C ASN A 53 7.08 -12.10 20.75
N THR A 54 6.87 -11.27 21.76
CA THR A 54 5.94 -11.51 22.89
C THR A 54 4.48 -11.36 22.47
N ALA A 55 4.21 -10.52 21.46
CA ALA A 55 2.85 -10.20 21.06
C ALA A 55 2.02 -11.40 20.62
N THR A 56 0.75 -11.35 20.97
CA THR A 56 -0.33 -12.25 20.54
C THR A 56 -1.21 -11.55 19.50
N SER A 57 -2.14 -12.27 18.89
CA SER A 57 -2.96 -11.70 17.82
C SER A 57 -3.88 -10.59 18.35
N ASN A 58 -3.90 -9.47 17.63
CA ASN A 58 -4.60 -8.22 17.91
C ASN A 58 -3.95 -7.30 18.96
N ASP A 59 -2.77 -7.64 19.48
CA ASP A 59 -2.05 -6.76 20.42
C ASP A 59 -1.63 -5.42 19.77
N VAL A 60 -1.40 -4.44 20.63
CA VAL A 60 -0.96 -3.09 20.27
C VAL A 60 0.45 -2.87 20.81
N VAL A 61 1.36 -2.41 19.96
CA VAL A 61 2.71 -1.98 20.34
C VAL A 61 2.73 -0.46 20.39
N GLU A 62 3.17 0.09 21.53
CA GLU A 62 3.31 1.52 21.80
C GLU A 62 4.76 1.84 22.18
N PHE A 63 5.18 3.09 22.02
CA PHE A 63 6.56 3.52 22.31
C PHE A 63 6.62 4.56 23.43
N LEU A 64 7.52 4.32 24.39
CA LEU A 64 7.87 5.24 25.48
C LEU A 64 9.35 5.64 25.34
N LEU A 65 9.69 6.35 24.26
CA LEU A 65 11.06 6.67 23.86
C LEU A 65 11.45 8.15 24.08
N GLY A 66 10.64 8.90 24.84
CA GLY A 66 10.78 10.36 24.95
C GLY A 66 10.32 11.09 23.69
N SER A 67 10.59 12.40 23.60
CA SER A 67 10.11 13.27 22.53
C SER A 67 11.16 13.62 21.47
N ASN A 68 12.39 13.13 21.60
CA ASN A 68 13.47 13.45 20.66
C ASN A 68 13.46 12.48 19.48
N PRO A 69 13.75 12.96 18.25
CA PRO A 69 13.96 12.09 17.11
C PRO A 69 14.99 11.00 17.40
N SER A 70 14.60 9.75 17.20
CA SER A 70 15.37 8.57 17.57
C SER A 70 15.32 7.51 16.48
N THR A 71 16.35 6.65 16.42
CA THR A 71 16.44 5.56 15.45
C THR A 71 16.66 4.24 16.16
N ILE A 72 15.79 3.25 15.91
CA ILE A 72 16.05 1.85 16.24
C ILE A 72 16.82 1.26 15.06
N THR A 73 18.08 0.87 15.28
CA THR A 73 18.94 0.29 14.25
C THR A 73 18.99 -1.22 14.42
N LEU A 74 18.42 -1.95 13.46
CA LEU A 74 18.38 -3.40 13.47
C LEU A 74 19.75 -3.97 13.09
N THR A 75 20.20 -4.99 13.83
CA THR A 75 21.49 -5.69 13.64
C THR A 75 21.34 -7.21 13.65
N SER A 76 20.23 -7.71 14.20
CA SER A 76 19.91 -9.12 14.42
C SER A 76 18.97 -9.67 13.34
N GLY A 77 18.91 -9.01 12.18
CA GLY A 77 18.05 -9.36 11.05
C GLY A 77 16.70 -8.64 11.03
N ALA A 78 15.84 -9.02 10.10
CA ALA A 78 14.52 -8.41 9.91
C ALA A 78 13.61 -8.59 11.14
N LEU A 79 12.68 -7.66 11.36
CA LEU A 79 11.55 -7.84 12.26
C LEU A 79 10.54 -8.78 11.58
N ALA A 80 10.65 -10.06 11.89
CA ALA A 80 9.74 -11.06 11.39
C ALA A 80 8.45 -11.05 12.20
N MET A 81 7.31 -11.00 11.52
CA MET A 81 6.03 -11.33 12.13
C MET A 81 5.74 -12.79 11.82
N PRO A 82 5.96 -13.72 12.76
CA PRO A 82 5.75 -15.13 12.47
C PRO A 82 4.27 -15.35 12.17
N ALA A 83 3.97 -16.05 11.07
CA ALA A 83 2.73 -16.79 10.96
C ALA A 83 2.71 -17.72 12.18
N ALA A 84 1.78 -17.55 13.12
CA ALA A 84 1.80 -18.38 14.32
C ALA A 84 1.70 -19.83 13.85
N GLY A 85 2.65 -20.66 14.29
CA GLY A 85 2.71 -22.07 13.94
C GLY A 85 1.35 -22.70 14.17
N TYR A 86 0.66 -23.04 13.07
CA TYR A 86 -0.59 -23.77 13.03
C TYR A 86 -1.79 -23.08 13.72
N ALA A 87 -2.30 -22.01 13.08
CA ALA A 87 -3.75 -21.75 12.85
C ALA A 87 -4.14 -20.27 12.86
N TYR A 88 -3.27 -19.34 13.28
CA TYR A 88 -3.68 -17.93 13.42
C TYR A 88 -2.61 -16.92 12.99
N ALA A 89 -3.02 -15.97 12.15
CA ALA A 89 -2.26 -14.78 11.81
C ALA A 89 -1.95 -13.95 13.08
N LYS A 90 -0.71 -13.50 13.26
CA LYS A 90 -0.34 -12.55 14.33
C LYS A 90 -0.68 -11.13 13.86
N ASN A 91 -1.94 -10.73 14.00
CA ASN A 91 -2.38 -9.39 13.65
C ASN A 91 -1.86 -8.40 14.68
N LEU A 92 -1.31 -7.26 14.26
CA LEU A 92 -0.72 -6.29 15.19
C LEU A 92 -1.01 -4.86 14.78
N THR A 93 -1.13 -3.99 15.78
CA THR A 93 -1.11 -2.55 15.60
C THR A 93 0.18 -2.01 16.20
N ILE A 94 0.96 -1.25 15.44
CA ILE A 94 2.21 -0.62 15.89
C ILE A 94 2.03 0.89 15.78
N ASN A 95 1.89 1.54 16.93
CA ASN A 95 1.65 2.97 17.06
C ASN A 95 2.93 3.69 17.46
N GLY A 96 3.63 4.25 16.48
CA GLY A 96 4.79 5.10 16.68
C GLY A 96 4.43 6.51 17.15
N PRO A 97 5.41 7.23 17.74
CA PRO A 97 5.22 8.59 18.24
C PRO A 97 5.07 9.66 17.13
N GLY A 98 5.41 9.32 15.89
CA GLY A 98 5.38 10.18 14.70
C GLY A 98 6.50 9.81 13.73
N ALA A 99 6.25 9.89 12.41
CA ALA A 99 7.25 9.52 11.39
C ALA A 99 8.52 10.39 11.44
N ASN A 100 8.43 11.61 11.98
CA ASN A 100 9.58 12.50 12.20
C ASN A 100 10.30 12.24 13.55
N LEU A 101 9.74 11.38 14.41
CA LEU A 101 10.24 11.11 15.76
C LEU A 101 10.86 9.72 15.91
N LEU A 102 10.36 8.73 15.18
CA LEU A 102 10.90 7.38 15.25
C LEU A 102 11.17 6.82 13.86
N THR A 103 12.44 6.50 13.61
CA THR A 103 12.88 5.72 12.44
C THR A 103 13.28 4.31 12.86
N ILE A 104 12.78 3.30 12.17
CA ILE A 104 13.24 1.91 12.28
C ILE A 104 14.07 1.61 11.04
N SER A 105 15.35 1.29 11.22
CA SER A 105 16.29 1.15 10.11
C SER A 105 17.04 -0.17 10.17
N ALA A 106 17.24 -0.80 9.03
CA ALA A 106 18.13 -1.96 8.87
C ALA A 106 19.48 -1.57 8.23
N ASN A 107 19.75 -0.27 8.07
CA ASN A 107 20.95 0.27 7.43
C ASN A 107 21.28 -0.40 6.08
N ASN A 108 20.23 -0.71 5.29
CA ASN A 108 20.30 -1.41 4.00
C ASN A 108 20.96 -2.80 4.01
N GLN A 109 21.13 -3.44 5.18
CA GLN A 109 21.72 -4.77 5.27
C GLN A 109 20.72 -5.89 4.95
N PHE A 110 19.46 -5.68 5.31
CA PHE A 110 18.36 -6.62 5.14
C PHE A 110 17.01 -5.86 5.17
N PRO A 111 15.88 -6.50 4.85
CA PRO A 111 14.57 -5.87 5.02
C PRO A 111 14.27 -5.51 6.48
N VAL A 112 13.67 -4.35 6.72
CA VAL A 112 13.28 -3.92 8.08
C VAL A 112 12.19 -4.82 8.63
N PHE A 113 11.14 -5.07 7.84
CA PHE A 113 10.04 -5.97 8.17
C PHE A 113 9.95 -7.11 7.16
N ASN A 114 9.66 -8.30 7.68
CA ASN A 114 9.26 -9.46 6.90
C ASN A 114 7.94 -10.01 7.49
N ILE A 115 6.82 -9.63 6.86
CA ILE A 115 5.48 -9.95 7.34
C ILE A 115 4.95 -11.17 6.58
N ASN A 116 4.50 -12.17 7.30
CA ASN A 116 3.95 -13.38 6.69
C ASN A 116 2.55 -13.67 7.24
N ALA A 117 1.54 -13.58 6.36
CA ALA A 117 0.15 -13.90 6.66
C ALA A 117 -0.39 -13.21 7.93
N ALA A 118 -0.30 -11.87 7.99
CA ALA A 118 -0.74 -11.08 9.14
C ALA A 118 -1.46 -9.78 8.74
N ASN A 119 -2.41 -9.32 9.54
CA ASN A 119 -2.95 -7.97 9.40
C ASN A 119 -2.12 -7.03 10.27
N VAL A 120 -1.41 -6.09 9.65
CA VAL A 120 -0.53 -5.17 10.38
C VAL A 120 -0.90 -3.73 10.08
N THR A 121 -1.12 -2.96 11.13
CA THR A 121 -1.31 -1.51 11.04
C THR A 121 -0.07 -0.82 11.60
N PHE A 122 0.54 0.03 10.78
CA PHE A 122 1.63 0.93 11.17
C PHE A 122 1.08 2.36 11.26
N SER A 123 1.29 3.01 12.39
CA SER A 123 0.90 4.40 12.59
C SER A 123 2.09 5.23 13.07
N GLY A 124 2.27 6.44 12.54
CA GLY A 124 3.22 7.41 13.09
C GLY A 124 4.68 6.93 13.16
N LEU A 125 5.21 6.28 12.12
CA LEU A 125 6.60 5.82 12.12
C LEU A 125 7.28 5.93 10.75
N ALA A 126 8.59 6.08 10.76
CA ALA A 126 9.43 5.99 9.57
C ALA A 126 10.11 4.60 9.51
N ILE A 127 10.07 3.97 8.35
CA ILE A 127 10.74 2.71 8.05
C ILE A 127 11.81 3.01 7.01
N ALA A 128 13.09 2.82 7.36
CA ALA A 128 14.23 3.09 6.50
C ALA A 128 14.94 1.77 6.13
N GLY A 129 14.59 1.23 4.97
CA GLY A 129 15.15 0.04 4.37
C GLY A 129 14.11 -0.73 3.57
N ASN A 130 14.50 -1.89 3.06
CA ASN A 130 13.59 -2.74 2.29
C ASN A 130 12.42 -3.23 3.16
N PHE A 131 11.26 -3.43 2.54
CA PHE A 131 10.05 -3.88 3.23
C PHE A 131 9.40 -5.01 2.45
N ASN A 132 9.17 -6.14 3.14
CA ASN A 132 8.61 -7.34 2.55
C ASN A 132 7.35 -7.79 3.28
N ALA A 133 6.29 -8.11 2.53
CA ALA A 133 5.12 -8.79 3.07
C ALA A 133 4.59 -9.84 2.11
N TYR A 134 4.20 -11.01 2.62
CA TYR A 134 3.82 -12.16 1.80
C TYR A 134 2.48 -12.76 2.24
N ASN A 135 1.96 -13.66 1.40
CA ASN A 135 0.82 -14.52 1.69
C ASN A 135 -0.50 -13.78 2.03
N SER A 136 -0.85 -12.79 1.20
CA SER A 136 -2.12 -12.05 1.26
C SER A 136 -2.39 -11.38 2.62
N SER A 137 -1.36 -10.81 3.23
CA SER A 137 -1.48 -9.97 4.43
C SER A 137 -2.37 -8.74 4.14
N ASN A 138 -2.89 -8.08 5.18
CA ASN A 138 -3.51 -6.75 5.04
C ASN A 138 -2.63 -5.72 5.75
N LEU A 139 -2.11 -4.77 4.98
CA LEU A 139 -1.24 -3.72 5.51
C LEU A 139 -1.97 -2.39 5.50
N THR A 140 -2.00 -1.72 6.65
CA THR A 140 -2.40 -0.33 6.74
C THR A 140 -1.22 0.51 7.20
N PHE A 141 -0.96 1.62 6.52
CA PHE A 141 -0.08 2.68 6.98
C PHE A 141 -0.88 3.95 7.21
N THR A 142 -0.69 4.57 8.35
CA THR A 142 -1.31 5.85 8.72
C THR A 142 -0.22 6.80 9.22
N ASN A 143 -0.15 8.02 8.69
CA ASN A 143 0.84 9.02 9.13
C ASN A 143 2.29 8.49 9.16
N SER A 144 2.61 7.57 8.25
CA SER A 144 3.87 6.81 8.24
C SER A 144 4.60 6.96 6.91
N THR A 145 5.92 6.82 6.96
CA THR A 145 6.79 6.89 5.78
C THR A 145 7.59 5.60 5.65
N VAL A 146 7.65 5.04 4.45
CA VAL A 146 8.58 3.95 4.11
C VAL A 146 9.55 4.45 3.06
N SER A 147 10.85 4.31 3.31
CA SER A 147 11.91 4.65 2.37
C SER A 147 12.92 3.51 2.27
N GLY A 148 13.37 3.17 1.07
CA GLY A 148 14.32 2.06 0.87
C GLY A 148 14.53 1.72 -0.59
N ASP A 149 15.31 0.68 -0.88
CA ASP A 149 15.49 0.25 -2.28
C ASP A 149 14.27 -0.50 -2.80
N ASN A 150 13.67 -1.37 -2.00
CA ASN A 150 12.58 -2.24 -2.44
C ASN A 150 11.43 -2.26 -1.45
N PHE A 151 10.22 -1.98 -1.95
CA PHE A 151 8.96 -2.25 -1.27
C PHE A 151 8.24 -3.36 -2.04
N LYS A 152 8.24 -4.58 -1.51
CA LYS A 152 7.69 -5.76 -2.19
C LYS A 152 6.63 -6.43 -1.33
N ILE A 153 5.39 -6.44 -1.78
CA ILE A 153 4.29 -7.04 -1.05
C ILE A 153 3.40 -7.93 -1.92
N ASP A 154 3.01 -9.09 -1.40
CA ASP A 154 1.95 -9.95 -1.94
C ASP A 154 0.73 -9.84 -1.02
N SER A 155 0.21 -8.63 -0.86
CA SER A 155 -0.70 -8.25 0.24
C SER A 155 -1.59 -7.08 -0.14
N ASN A 156 -2.79 -7.00 0.45
CA ASN A 156 -3.62 -5.81 0.32
C ASN A 156 -2.96 -4.63 1.03
N LEU A 157 -3.12 -3.43 0.47
CA LEU A 157 -2.47 -2.22 0.96
C LEU A 157 -3.47 -1.09 1.12
N ARG A 158 -3.41 -0.42 2.28
CA ARG A 158 -4.10 0.83 2.53
C ARG A 158 -3.12 1.88 3.06
N LEU A 159 -3.03 2.99 2.36
CA LEU A 159 -2.26 4.16 2.78
C LEU A 159 -3.22 5.31 3.14
N ILE A 160 -2.97 5.94 4.29
CA ILE A 160 -3.72 7.08 4.81
C ILE A 160 -2.70 8.12 5.27
N ASN A 161 -2.61 9.26 4.58
CA ASN A 161 -1.60 10.29 4.89
C ASN A 161 -0.19 9.70 5.05
N SER A 162 0.15 8.82 4.12
CA SER A 162 1.33 7.96 4.19
C SER A 162 2.05 7.93 2.87
N THR A 163 3.39 7.93 2.93
CA THR A 163 4.27 7.91 1.76
C THR A 163 5.10 6.64 1.75
N ILE A 164 5.12 5.95 0.62
CA ILE A 164 6.08 4.89 0.32
C ILE A 164 6.95 5.40 -0.82
N SER A 165 8.26 5.55 -0.56
CA SER A 165 9.24 6.02 -1.52
C SER A 165 10.34 4.98 -1.67
N SER A 166 10.39 4.27 -2.79
CA SER A 166 11.43 3.25 -3.00
C SER A 166 12.06 3.32 -4.38
N ASN A 167 13.15 2.58 -4.60
CA ASN A 167 13.68 2.43 -5.96
C ASN A 167 12.78 1.52 -6.78
N ASN A 168 12.35 0.39 -6.22
CA ASN A 168 11.38 -0.51 -6.83
C ASN A 168 10.20 -0.72 -5.88
N ILE A 169 9.00 -0.69 -6.45
CA ILE A 169 7.76 -0.98 -5.74
C ILE A 169 7.03 -2.08 -6.50
N GLU A 170 6.75 -3.18 -5.81
CA GLU A 170 6.00 -4.32 -6.33
C GLU A 170 4.86 -4.64 -5.36
N ILE A 171 3.62 -4.49 -5.83
CA ILE A 171 2.40 -4.73 -5.04
C ILE A 171 1.53 -5.74 -5.78
N ASN A 172 1.49 -6.98 -5.28
CA ASN A 172 0.60 -8.05 -5.75
C ASN A 172 -0.52 -8.28 -4.71
N ALA A 173 -1.55 -7.45 -4.74
CA ALA A 173 -2.69 -7.54 -3.83
C ALA A 173 -3.78 -8.45 -4.40
N SER A 174 -4.29 -9.40 -3.62
CA SER A 174 -5.37 -10.28 -4.09
C SER A 174 -6.70 -9.56 -4.25
N ASP A 175 -6.97 -8.55 -3.44
CA ASP A 175 -8.25 -7.80 -3.45
C ASP A 175 -8.04 -6.32 -3.78
N VAL A 176 -7.43 -5.55 -2.87
CA VAL A 176 -7.50 -4.09 -2.95
C VAL A 176 -6.20 -3.38 -2.57
N VAL A 177 -5.91 -2.32 -3.33
CA VAL A 177 -4.95 -1.27 -2.99
C VAL A 177 -5.70 0.06 -2.89
N THR A 178 -5.55 0.76 -1.77
CA THR A 178 -6.19 2.07 -1.54
C THR A 178 -5.19 3.11 -1.06
N LEU A 179 -5.17 4.26 -1.71
CA LEU A 179 -4.41 5.45 -1.31
C LEU A 179 -5.39 6.59 -1.04
N THR A 180 -5.35 7.14 0.17
CA THR A 180 -6.26 8.19 0.66
C THR A 180 -5.52 9.25 1.46
N GLU A 181 -6.12 10.43 1.61
CA GLU A 181 -5.64 11.50 2.50
C GLU A 181 -4.20 11.95 2.23
N HIS A 182 -3.85 12.36 1.00
CA HIS A 182 -2.47 12.74 0.61
C HIS A 182 -1.45 11.60 0.72
N SER A 183 -1.85 10.41 0.27
CA SER A 183 -0.96 9.27 0.23
C SER A 183 -0.18 9.18 -1.07
N HIS A 184 1.10 8.84 -0.97
CA HIS A 184 2.00 8.86 -2.12
C HIS A 184 2.74 7.53 -2.26
N LEU A 185 2.67 6.93 -3.45
CA LEU A 185 3.50 5.81 -3.85
C LEU A 185 4.50 6.31 -4.89
N VAL A 186 5.76 6.35 -4.52
CA VAL A 186 6.79 7.07 -5.27
C VAL A 186 7.95 6.15 -5.58
N SER A 187 8.23 5.90 -6.85
CA SER A 187 9.32 5.02 -7.29
C SER A 187 10.33 5.75 -8.14
N SER A 188 11.62 5.53 -7.91
CA SER A 188 12.69 6.09 -8.76
C SER A 188 12.98 5.22 -10.00
N ASN A 189 12.60 3.94 -9.99
CA ASN A 189 12.86 2.99 -11.07
C ASN A 189 11.58 2.28 -11.50
N ASN A 190 11.20 1.16 -10.89
CA ASN A 190 10.01 0.40 -11.33
C ASN A 190 8.88 0.47 -10.31
N THR A 191 7.65 0.61 -10.79
CA THR A 191 6.43 0.37 -10.02
C THR A 191 5.59 -0.65 -10.74
N GLU A 192 5.24 -1.72 -10.05
CA GLU A 192 4.31 -2.73 -10.51
C GLU A 192 3.19 -2.90 -9.48
N ILE A 193 1.94 -2.70 -9.92
CA ILE A 193 0.75 -2.88 -9.09
C ILE A 193 -0.19 -3.86 -9.79
N ASN A 194 -0.36 -5.02 -9.19
CA ASN A 194 -1.29 -6.06 -9.61
C ASN A 194 -2.36 -6.20 -8.51
N THR A 195 -3.62 -5.87 -8.82
CA THR A 195 -4.71 -5.95 -7.82
C THR A 195 -6.09 -6.09 -8.43
N SER A 196 -7.03 -6.74 -7.75
CA SER A 196 -8.42 -6.77 -8.23
C SER A 196 -9.05 -5.37 -8.26
N LYS A 197 -8.64 -4.47 -7.35
CA LYS A 197 -9.18 -3.12 -7.27
C LYS A 197 -8.12 -2.12 -6.81
N LEU A 198 -7.86 -1.10 -7.63
CA LEU A 198 -7.02 0.04 -7.24
C LEU A 198 -7.88 1.29 -7.09
N ILE A 199 -7.89 1.87 -5.89
CA ILE A 199 -8.53 3.14 -5.59
C ILE A 199 -7.46 4.13 -5.15
N VAL A 200 -7.41 5.27 -5.83
CA VAL A 200 -6.55 6.38 -5.42
C VAL A 200 -7.45 7.60 -5.28
N GLN A 201 -7.33 8.30 -4.16
CA GLN A 201 -8.19 9.44 -3.85
C GLN A 201 -7.54 10.49 -2.95
N ASP A 202 -8.16 11.68 -2.93
CA ASP A 202 -7.88 12.75 -1.97
C ASP A 202 -6.43 13.22 -2.02
N TYR A 203 -6.03 13.82 -3.15
CA TYR A 203 -4.67 14.36 -3.37
C TYR A 203 -3.55 13.32 -3.31
N SER A 204 -3.92 12.03 -3.36
CA SER A 204 -2.96 10.94 -3.40
C SER A 204 -2.35 10.78 -4.79
N SER A 205 -1.14 10.22 -4.86
CA SER A 205 -0.45 10.01 -6.14
C SER A 205 0.29 8.68 -6.22
N ILE A 206 0.47 8.21 -7.46
CA ILE A 206 1.35 7.09 -7.81
C ILE A 206 2.29 7.58 -8.90
N GLY A 207 3.59 7.54 -8.68
CA GLY A 207 4.48 8.05 -9.69
C GLY A 207 5.96 8.06 -9.37
N THR A 208 6.68 8.93 -10.06
CA THR A 208 8.12 9.11 -9.90
C THR A 208 8.44 10.40 -9.13
N PRO A 209 9.54 10.44 -8.34
CA PRO A 209 9.99 11.66 -7.70
C PRO A 209 10.22 12.81 -8.69
N ASN A 210 9.99 14.03 -8.23
CA ASN A 210 10.40 15.22 -8.96
C ASN A 210 11.94 15.27 -9.07
N GLY A 211 12.45 15.56 -10.26
CA GLY A 211 13.88 15.81 -10.47
C GLY A 211 14.75 14.58 -10.76
N ILE A 212 14.17 13.42 -11.09
CA ILE A 212 14.94 12.30 -11.62
C ILE A 212 15.27 12.53 -13.09
N ILE A 213 16.48 12.14 -13.50
CA ILE A 213 16.96 12.25 -14.88
C ILE A 213 16.19 11.27 -15.78
N ASN A 214 16.09 10.00 -15.40
CA ASN A 214 15.29 8.99 -16.10
C ASN A 214 14.21 8.44 -15.17
N SER A 215 12.96 8.78 -15.45
CA SER A 215 11.83 8.14 -14.80
C SER A 215 11.70 6.72 -15.34
N GLY A 216 11.56 5.72 -14.47
CA GLY A 216 11.43 4.34 -14.93
C GLY A 216 9.99 3.98 -15.31
N THR A 217 9.58 2.75 -15.05
CA THR A 217 8.30 2.21 -15.54
C THR A 217 7.24 2.15 -14.45
N LEU A 218 6.00 2.50 -14.81
CA LEU A 218 4.83 2.37 -13.97
C LEU A 218 3.81 1.46 -14.65
N ASN A 219 3.69 0.24 -14.14
CA ASN A 219 2.78 -0.79 -14.63
C ASN A 219 1.66 -1.02 -13.62
N ILE A 220 0.42 -0.83 -14.06
CA ILE A 220 -0.78 -1.04 -13.25
C ILE A 220 -1.66 -2.06 -13.97
N SER A 221 -1.86 -3.22 -13.36
CA SER A 221 -2.80 -4.24 -13.79
C SER A 221 -3.90 -4.36 -12.74
N THR A 222 -5.12 -3.99 -13.09
CA THR A 222 -6.23 -4.10 -12.15
C THR A 222 -7.57 -4.38 -12.79
N ALA A 223 -8.44 -5.14 -12.14
CA ALA A 223 -9.79 -5.36 -12.67
C ALA A 223 -10.63 -4.06 -12.65
N ASN A 224 -10.39 -3.18 -11.67
CA ASN A 224 -11.09 -1.91 -11.52
C ASN A 224 -10.15 -0.81 -11.05
N LEU A 225 -9.93 0.22 -11.87
CA LEU A 225 -9.17 1.41 -11.51
C LEU A 225 -10.10 2.59 -11.25
N GLY A 226 -10.10 3.12 -10.02
CA GLY A 226 -10.85 4.30 -9.62
C GLY A 226 -9.94 5.44 -9.15
N LEU A 227 -9.94 6.56 -9.86
CA LEU A 227 -9.19 7.76 -9.50
C LEU A 227 -10.15 8.89 -9.14
N ASN A 228 -10.08 9.41 -7.92
CA ASN A 228 -11.03 10.39 -7.39
C ASN A 228 -10.31 11.56 -6.73
N ASN A 229 -10.90 12.76 -6.72
CA ASN A 229 -10.43 13.88 -5.89
C ASN A 229 -8.94 14.26 -6.03
N ASN A 230 -8.58 14.83 -7.19
CA ASN A 230 -7.25 15.39 -7.48
C ASN A 230 -6.10 14.38 -7.40
N VAL A 231 -6.25 13.27 -8.11
CA VAL A 231 -5.24 12.22 -8.11
C VAL A 231 -4.33 12.32 -9.30
N GLU A 232 -3.04 12.10 -9.05
CA GLU A 232 -2.02 12.09 -10.08
C GLU A 232 -1.38 10.71 -10.22
N ILE A 233 -1.46 10.13 -11.42
CA ILE A 233 -0.63 8.99 -11.82
C ILE A 233 0.41 9.51 -12.81
N ASN A 234 1.67 9.60 -12.37
CA ASN A 234 2.70 10.32 -13.13
C ASN A 234 4.03 9.57 -13.23
N ALA A 235 4.49 9.32 -14.44
CA ALA A 235 5.84 8.81 -14.70
C ALA A 235 6.70 9.83 -15.48
N GLY A 236 6.25 11.08 -15.58
CA GLY A 236 6.98 12.17 -16.18
C GLY A 236 8.29 12.47 -15.45
N SER A 237 9.26 13.00 -16.18
CA SER A 237 10.49 13.54 -15.61
C SER A 237 10.50 15.05 -15.79
N ASN A 238 10.93 15.78 -14.75
CA ASN A 238 11.04 17.23 -14.80
C ASN A 238 12.46 17.68 -15.18
N ASN A 239 13.27 16.83 -15.82
CA ASN A 239 14.69 17.04 -16.09
C ASN A 239 15.07 16.65 -17.53
N LEU A 240 16.34 16.86 -17.91
CA LEU A 240 16.85 16.65 -19.27
C LEU A 240 16.79 15.21 -19.81
N GLY A 241 16.44 14.21 -18.99
CA GLY A 241 16.39 12.81 -19.43
C GLY A 241 14.98 12.33 -19.81
N LEU A 242 14.82 11.03 -20.03
CA LEU A 242 13.60 10.49 -20.64
C LEU A 242 12.44 10.44 -19.64
N GLY A 243 11.23 10.76 -20.10
CA GLY A 243 10.00 10.49 -19.35
C GLY A 243 9.77 8.98 -19.26
N GLY A 244 9.22 8.56 -18.12
CA GLY A 244 8.95 7.16 -17.80
C GLY A 244 7.70 6.64 -18.49
N ASN A 245 7.64 5.34 -18.71
CA ASN A 245 6.49 4.74 -19.40
C ASN A 245 5.41 4.35 -18.38
N ILE A 246 4.16 4.69 -18.69
CA ILE A 246 2.99 4.24 -17.96
C ILE A 246 2.27 3.18 -18.79
N THR A 247 2.07 2.00 -18.21
CA THR A 247 1.20 0.96 -18.76
C THR A 247 0.07 0.68 -17.78
N ILE A 248 -1.18 0.88 -18.20
CA ILE A 248 -2.36 0.55 -17.40
C ILE A 248 -3.19 -0.48 -18.16
N THR A 249 -3.40 -1.64 -17.55
CA THR A 249 -4.30 -2.67 -18.06
C THR A 249 -5.45 -2.81 -17.09
N THR A 250 -6.64 -2.39 -17.50
CA THR A 250 -7.83 -2.52 -16.66
C THR A 250 -9.13 -2.66 -17.44
N PRO A 251 -9.93 -3.73 -17.22
CA PRO A 251 -11.26 -3.83 -17.83
C PRO A 251 -12.15 -2.63 -17.55
N ASN A 252 -12.07 -2.02 -16.35
CA ASN A 252 -12.91 -0.90 -15.95
C ASN A 252 -12.08 0.27 -15.42
N LEU A 253 -11.98 1.34 -16.21
CA LEU A 253 -11.30 2.59 -15.84
C LEU A 253 -12.31 3.69 -15.53
N ILE A 254 -12.29 4.22 -14.30
CA ILE A 254 -13.15 5.31 -13.84
C ILE A 254 -12.30 6.47 -13.32
N LEU A 255 -12.41 7.63 -13.97
CA LEU A 255 -11.84 8.89 -13.48
C LEU A 255 -12.99 9.81 -13.03
N ARG A 256 -13.05 10.12 -11.73
CA ARG A 256 -14.08 11.00 -11.14
C ARG A 256 -13.42 12.26 -10.58
N ARG A 257 -13.93 13.42 -11.00
CA ARG A 257 -13.52 14.73 -10.48
C ARG A 257 -14.37 15.14 -9.27
N VAL A 258 -13.72 15.59 -8.18
CA VAL A 258 -14.23 16.58 -7.19
C VAL A 258 -13.06 17.13 -6.33
N PRO A 259 -12.74 18.44 -6.21
CA PRO A 259 -13.03 19.62 -7.04
C PRO A 259 -11.93 19.93 -8.11
N GLU A 260 -10.73 19.38 -7.98
CA GLU A 260 -9.60 19.53 -8.91
C GLU A 260 -9.41 18.29 -9.82
N PRO A 261 -8.83 18.44 -11.03
CA PRO A 261 -8.80 17.38 -12.04
C PRO A 261 -7.82 16.24 -11.68
N SER A 262 -8.27 14.99 -11.72
CA SER A 262 -7.35 13.84 -11.69
C SER A 262 -6.66 13.66 -13.05
N ALA A 263 -5.36 13.37 -13.04
CA ALA A 263 -4.52 13.30 -14.23
C ALA A 263 -3.71 12.00 -14.30
N ILE A 264 -3.58 11.47 -15.52
CA ILE A 264 -2.56 10.47 -15.88
C ILE A 264 -1.60 11.15 -16.85
N ALA A 265 -0.32 11.22 -16.49
CA ALA A 265 0.68 11.98 -17.23
C ALA A 265 2.04 11.26 -17.30
N ALA A 266 2.70 11.35 -18.45
CA ALA A 266 4.08 10.89 -18.65
C ALA A 266 4.93 11.95 -19.36
N GLY A 267 4.52 13.21 -19.23
CA GLY A 267 5.16 14.32 -19.92
C GLY A 267 6.52 14.66 -19.34
N ASN A 268 7.36 15.26 -20.15
CA ASN A 268 8.57 15.94 -19.68
C ASN A 268 8.39 17.43 -19.89
N ILE A 269 8.54 18.23 -18.84
CA ILE A 269 8.39 19.70 -18.91
C ILE A 269 9.65 20.40 -19.46
N ASN A 270 10.73 19.68 -19.68
CA ASN A 270 12.03 20.10 -20.22
C ASN A 270 12.34 19.37 -21.56
N SER A 271 13.56 19.53 -22.09
CA SER A 271 13.94 19.07 -23.44
C SER A 271 14.08 17.55 -23.65
N GLY A 272 13.75 16.72 -22.65
CA GLY A 272 13.79 15.28 -22.77
C GLY A 272 12.53 14.73 -23.45
N ALA A 273 12.63 13.57 -24.11
CA ALA A 273 11.46 12.95 -24.72
C ALA A 273 10.46 12.52 -23.63
N ALA A 274 9.18 12.84 -23.82
CA ALA A 274 8.10 12.35 -22.95
C ALA A 274 8.02 10.82 -23.03
N GLY A 275 7.61 10.20 -21.93
CA GLY A 275 7.38 8.75 -21.86
C GLY A 275 6.09 8.34 -22.56
N ASN A 276 5.95 7.05 -22.83
CA ASN A 276 4.74 6.51 -23.43
C ASN A 276 3.66 6.29 -22.37
N ILE A 277 2.41 6.58 -22.74
CA ILE A 277 1.23 6.16 -21.98
C ILE A 277 0.48 5.13 -22.81
N THR A 278 0.42 3.89 -22.30
CA THR A 278 -0.35 2.80 -22.89
C THR A 278 -1.46 2.43 -21.91
N ILE A 279 -2.72 2.60 -22.32
CA ILE A 279 -3.89 2.23 -21.49
C ILE A 279 -4.77 1.27 -22.27
N SER A 280 -4.86 0.04 -21.78
CA SER A 280 -5.74 -1.00 -22.31
C SER A 280 -6.97 -1.11 -21.40
N PHE A 281 -8.15 -0.83 -21.95
CA PHE A 281 -9.41 -0.91 -21.20
C PHE A 281 -10.56 -1.53 -21.97
N GLY A 282 -11.49 -2.14 -21.23
CA GLY A 282 -12.78 -2.58 -21.78
C GLY A 282 -13.80 -1.44 -21.75
N THR A 283 -13.99 -0.85 -20.57
CA THR A 283 -14.89 0.28 -20.32
C THR A 283 -14.09 1.46 -19.77
N LEU A 284 -14.29 2.63 -20.38
CA LEU A 284 -13.73 3.90 -19.94
C LEU A 284 -14.84 4.89 -19.56
N ILE A 285 -14.82 5.34 -18.31
CA ILE A 285 -15.71 6.39 -17.80
C ILE A 285 -14.86 7.61 -17.42
N LEU A 286 -14.90 8.64 -18.28
CA LEU A 286 -14.30 9.95 -18.00
C LEU A 286 -15.37 10.93 -17.54
N LYS A 287 -15.26 11.41 -16.29
CA LYS A 287 -16.05 12.56 -15.84
C LYS A 287 -15.41 13.88 -16.29
N PRO A 288 -16.19 14.97 -16.47
CA PRO A 288 -15.65 16.26 -16.92
C PRO A 288 -14.44 16.72 -16.08
N GLY A 289 -13.34 17.07 -16.75
CA GLY A 289 -12.09 17.51 -16.13
C GLY A 289 -11.08 16.39 -15.86
N ALA A 290 -11.40 15.12 -16.09
CA ALA A 290 -10.40 14.06 -16.12
C ALA A 290 -9.43 14.27 -17.28
N ILE A 291 -8.12 14.16 -17.02
CA ILE A 291 -7.06 14.39 -18.02
C ILE A 291 -6.23 13.12 -18.20
N ILE A 292 -6.01 12.72 -19.45
CA ILE A 292 -4.98 11.76 -19.84
C ILE A 292 -4.13 12.50 -20.87
N SER A 293 -2.87 12.79 -20.54
CA SER A 293 -2.05 13.69 -21.36
C SER A 293 -0.60 13.24 -21.43
N LYS A 294 0.03 13.47 -22.58
CA LYS A 294 1.47 13.27 -22.84
C LYS A 294 2.20 14.62 -23.02
N PRO A 295 2.16 15.56 -22.07
CA PRO A 295 2.61 16.91 -22.37
C PRO A 295 4.07 16.93 -22.84
N VAL A 296 4.29 17.52 -24.02
CA VAL A 296 5.61 17.92 -24.54
C VAL A 296 5.50 19.44 -24.72
N PRO A 297 6.38 20.27 -24.12
CA PRO A 297 6.42 21.69 -24.42
C PRO A 297 7.02 21.90 -25.82
N GLU A 298 6.26 22.58 -26.70
CA GLU A 298 6.60 22.91 -28.09
C GLU A 298 7.83 23.86 -28.24
N PRO A 299 8.42 24.14 -29.44
CA PRO A 299 7.97 23.85 -30.81
C PRO A 299 9.09 23.31 -31.76
N SER A 300 9.05 22.02 -32.10
CA SER A 300 9.77 21.53 -33.31
C SER A 300 9.28 20.18 -33.86
N ALA A 301 8.24 19.56 -33.29
CA ALA A 301 7.68 18.34 -33.85
C ALA A 301 6.15 18.39 -33.82
N ILE A 302 5.59 18.23 -35.01
CA ILE A 302 4.17 18.17 -35.34
C ILE A 302 3.37 17.40 -34.27
N ALA A 303 2.37 18.07 -33.71
CA ALA A 303 1.44 17.53 -32.75
C ALA A 303 0.72 16.29 -33.31
N GLY A 304 1.05 15.11 -32.79
CA GLY A 304 0.26 13.90 -32.98
C GLY A 304 -1.08 14.04 -32.28
N THR A 305 -2.08 14.46 -33.05
CA THR A 305 -3.50 14.57 -32.71
C THR A 305 -4.09 13.22 -32.24
N ILE A 306 -4.98 13.29 -31.24
CA ILE A 306 -5.83 12.20 -30.73
C ILE A 306 -6.78 11.70 -31.85
N PRO A 307 -6.81 10.39 -32.22
CA PRO A 307 -7.77 9.89 -33.21
C PRO A 307 -9.21 9.82 -32.69
N ALA A 308 -10.10 10.54 -33.40
CA ALA A 308 -11.46 10.15 -33.81
C ALA A 308 -12.55 9.74 -32.78
N GLY A 309 -12.40 10.03 -31.49
CA GLY A 309 -13.56 10.10 -30.56
C GLY A 309 -13.93 11.53 -30.16
N SER A 310 -12.96 12.45 -30.23
CA SER A 310 -12.99 13.72 -29.50
C SER A 310 -13.30 14.95 -30.36
N LEU A 311 -13.48 14.81 -31.69
CA LEU A 311 -13.92 15.91 -32.55
C LEU A 311 -15.47 16.07 -32.59
N ALA A 312 -16.23 15.04 -32.20
CA ALA A 312 -17.69 15.10 -32.26
C ALA A 312 -18.33 15.95 -31.15
N TRP A 313 -17.59 16.21 -30.05
CA TRP A 313 -18.12 16.95 -28.91
C TRP A 313 -17.95 18.48 -29.03
N LEU A 314 -16.93 18.94 -29.77
CA LEU A 314 -16.68 20.38 -29.95
C LEU A 314 -17.37 20.97 -31.20
N ALA A 315 -17.68 20.16 -32.22
CA ALA A 315 -18.39 20.61 -33.42
C ALA A 315 -19.89 20.94 -33.17
N LYS A 316 -20.45 20.58 -32.01
CA LYS A 316 -21.89 20.72 -31.72
C LYS A 316 -22.29 22.05 -31.08
N ARG A 317 -21.36 22.98 -30.82
CA ARG A 317 -21.69 24.36 -30.44
C ARG A 317 -21.02 25.34 -31.37
N LYS A 318 -21.76 25.74 -32.42
CA LYS A 318 -21.49 26.92 -33.24
C LYS A 318 -21.23 28.13 -32.33
N GLN A 319 -20.03 28.68 -32.33
CA GLN A 319 -19.78 30.13 -32.23
C GLN A 319 -18.30 30.44 -32.51
N ALA A 320 -18.11 31.51 -33.29
CA ALA A 320 -16.86 32.20 -33.66
C ALA A 320 -16.03 31.62 -34.83
N ALA A 321 -15.84 32.50 -35.82
CA ALA A 321 -15.20 32.28 -37.11
C ALA A 321 -13.67 32.34 -37.03
N PHE A 322 -12.98 31.38 -37.64
CA PHE A 322 -11.56 31.51 -37.94
C PHE A 322 -11.38 32.28 -39.26
N ARG A 323 -10.88 33.52 -39.19
CA ARG A 323 -10.26 34.19 -40.34
C ARG A 323 -8.81 33.69 -40.45
N LYS A 324 -8.47 33.10 -41.59
CA LYS A 324 -7.09 32.83 -42.02
C LYS A 324 -6.31 34.14 -42.15
N ALA A 325 -5.11 34.21 -41.58
CA ALA A 325 -4.08 35.12 -42.05
C ALA A 325 -3.02 34.32 -42.82
N LYS A 326 -2.85 34.69 -44.10
CA LYS A 326 -1.68 34.52 -44.98
C LYS A 326 -0.55 35.42 -44.42
N VAL A 327 0.77 35.19 -44.57
CA VAL A 327 1.65 34.18 -45.19
C VAL A 327 2.70 33.85 -44.12
#